data_AF-A0A4V3WTU9-F1
#
_entry.id   AF-A0A4V3WTU9-F1
#
_cell.length_a   1.000
_cell.length_b   1.000
_cell.length_c   1.000
_cell.angle_alpha   90.00
_cell.angle_beta   90.00
_cell.angle_gamma   90.00
#
_symmetry.space_group_name_H-M   'P 1'
#
loop_
_entity.id
_entity.type
_entity.pdbx_description
1 polymer ?
#
loop_
_entity_poly.entity_id
_entity_poly.type
_entity_poly.pdbx_seq_one_letter_code
_entity_poly.pdbx_strand_id
1 'polypeptide(L)'
;MTVTEDPRSVPDSDTSEPSTTLASLSAHPTELSGEWVVRPAAPVDTGIAAFACIREETGGYFLYPSLPGFPRSGPFEAIPDALIELAELLTSAGLAGDPPRS
;
A
#
# COMPACT_ATOMS: atom_id res chain seq x y z
N MET A 1 -30.55 34.53 33.88
CA MET A 1 -29.71 34.16 32.74
C MET A 1 -28.45 33.54 33.29
N THR A 2 -28.34 32.23 33.24
CA THR A 2 -27.07 31.53 33.51
C THR A 2 -27.08 30.32 32.60
N VAL A 3 -26.36 30.44 31.48
CA VAL A 3 -26.12 29.36 30.53
C VAL A 3 -25.01 28.53 31.15
N THR A 4 -25.33 27.34 31.66
CA THR A 4 -24.33 26.36 32.06
C THR A 4 -23.82 25.70 30.78
N GLU A 5 -22.69 26.19 30.26
CA GLU A 5 -21.92 25.52 29.20
C GLU A 5 -21.44 24.17 29.75
N ASP A 6 -21.97 23.10 29.19
CA ASP A 6 -21.52 21.72 29.35
C ASP A 6 -20.28 21.53 28.46
N PRO A 7 -19.08 21.24 28.99
CA PRO A 7 -17.92 20.89 28.18
C PRO A 7 -18.04 19.42 27.76
N ARG A 8 -19.04 19.09 26.95
CA ARG A 8 -19.07 17.82 26.21
C ARG A 8 -17.99 17.91 25.15
N SER A 9 -16.82 17.43 25.54
CA SER A 9 -15.90 16.61 24.75
C SER A 9 -16.07 16.86 23.26
N VAL A 10 -15.24 17.73 22.69
CA VAL A 10 -14.88 17.58 21.29
C VAL A 10 -14.46 16.12 21.13
N PRO A 11 -15.14 15.27 20.34
CA PRO A 11 -14.56 14.00 20.00
C PRO A 11 -13.23 14.33 19.32
N ASP A 12 -12.16 13.86 19.97
CA ASP A 12 -10.82 13.77 19.45
C ASP A 12 -10.84 13.48 17.96
N SER A 13 -10.12 14.31 17.21
CA SER A 13 -9.36 13.91 16.04
C SER A 13 -9.86 12.64 15.34
N ASP A 14 -11.01 12.69 14.67
CA ASP A 14 -11.13 11.93 13.44
C ASP A 14 -10.32 12.71 12.40
N THR A 15 -9.00 12.63 12.56
CA THR A 15 -8.14 12.55 11.39
C THR A 15 -8.72 11.36 10.67
N SER A 16 -9.64 11.59 9.75
CA SER A 16 -10.05 10.57 8.80
C SER A 16 -8.74 10.14 8.16
N GLU A 17 -8.24 9.02 8.66
CA GLU A 17 -7.06 8.33 8.17
C GLU A 17 -7.23 8.31 6.65
N PRO A 18 -6.20 8.59 5.83
CA PRO A 18 -6.35 8.48 4.39
C PRO A 18 -6.74 7.03 4.08
N SER A 19 -8.05 6.79 4.04
CA SER A 19 -8.71 5.52 3.81
C SER A 19 -8.65 5.33 2.32
N THR A 20 -7.48 4.99 1.82
CA THR A 20 -7.33 4.66 0.42
C THR A 20 -6.07 3.82 0.25
N THR A 21 -6.29 2.50 0.24
CA THR A 21 -5.55 1.56 -0.61
C THR A 21 -4.16 1.11 -0.14
N LEU A 22 -3.41 1.91 0.64
CA LEU A 22 -2.02 1.57 1.01
C LEU A 22 -1.89 0.43 2.02
N ALA A 23 -2.87 0.29 2.92
CA ALA A 23 -2.87 -0.71 3.99
C ALA A 23 -3.04 -2.16 3.51
N SER A 24 -3.26 -2.37 2.21
CA SER A 24 -3.50 -3.69 1.64
C SER A 24 -2.26 -4.34 1.06
N LEU A 25 -1.06 -3.74 1.14
CA LEU A 25 0.17 -4.38 0.63
C LEU A 25 1.14 -4.72 1.76
N SER A 26 1.76 -5.88 1.66
CA SER A 26 2.74 -6.38 2.62
C SER A 26 3.92 -6.98 1.88
N ALA A 27 5.12 -6.52 2.21
CA ALA A 27 6.38 -7.08 1.70
C ALA A 27 6.83 -8.23 2.61
N HIS A 28 6.88 -9.44 2.07
CA HIS A 28 7.34 -10.63 2.79
C HIS A 28 8.74 -11.00 2.32
N PRO A 29 9.75 -11.09 3.22
CA PRO A 29 11.08 -11.52 2.83
C PRO A 29 11.04 -12.94 2.25
N THR A 30 11.86 -13.19 1.25
CA THR A 30 12.04 -14.51 0.63
C THR A 30 13.24 -15.23 1.23
N GLU A 31 13.50 -16.46 0.78
CA GLU A 31 14.74 -17.18 1.10
C GLU A 31 15.97 -16.56 0.44
N LEU A 32 15.79 -15.70 -0.57
CA LEU A 32 16.86 -14.94 -1.21
C LEU A 32 17.16 -13.68 -0.39
N SER A 33 18.43 -13.52 -0.01
CA SER A 33 18.88 -12.34 0.73
C SER A 33 18.62 -11.06 -0.07
N GLY A 34 17.97 -10.09 0.55
CA GLY A 34 17.65 -8.82 -0.10
C GLY A 34 16.47 -8.88 -1.07
N GLU A 35 15.60 -9.89 -1.00
CA GLU A 35 14.41 -9.98 -1.84
C GLU A 35 13.14 -10.14 -1.01
N TRP A 36 12.12 -9.34 -1.35
CA TRP A 36 10.80 -9.36 -0.72
C TRP A 36 9.71 -9.53 -1.78
N VAL A 37 8.77 -10.44 -1.55
CA VAL A 37 7.58 -10.58 -2.39
C VAL A 37 6.48 -9.73 -1.81
N VAL A 38 5.91 -8.85 -2.63
CA VAL A 38 4.80 -7.98 -2.25
C VAL A 38 3.48 -8.69 -2.53
N ARG A 39 2.70 -8.86 -1.48
CA ARG A 39 1.42 -9.54 -1.49
C ARG A 39 0.34 -8.64 -0.90
N PRO A 40 -0.92 -8.92 -1.20
CA PRO A 40 -1.99 -8.27 -0.49
C PRO A 40 -2.01 -8.71 0.99
N ALA A 41 -2.23 -7.76 1.90
CA ALA A 41 -2.28 -7.98 3.35
C ALA A 41 -3.50 -8.81 3.77
N ALA A 42 -4.61 -8.68 3.03
CA ALA A 42 -5.76 -9.56 3.14
C ALA A 42 -5.69 -10.62 2.03
N PRO A 43 -6.17 -11.86 2.29
CA PRO A 43 -6.40 -12.82 1.21
C PRO A 43 -7.45 -12.22 0.27
N VAL A 44 -7.01 -11.62 -0.82
CA VAL A 44 -7.88 -11.31 -1.94
C VAL A 44 -8.03 -12.58 -2.76
N ASP A 45 -9.28 -12.98 -3.00
CA ASP A 45 -9.67 -14.08 -3.87
C ASP A 45 -9.44 -13.70 -5.36
N THR A 46 -8.28 -13.13 -5.67
CA THR A 46 -7.89 -12.67 -7.01
C THR A 46 -7.11 -13.73 -7.78
N GLY A 47 -6.71 -14.83 -7.12
CA GLY A 47 -5.84 -15.84 -7.71
C GLY A 47 -4.41 -15.34 -7.97
N ILE A 48 -4.06 -14.12 -7.56
CA ILE A 48 -2.73 -13.53 -7.76
C ILE A 48 -1.87 -13.82 -6.53
N ALA A 49 -0.83 -14.63 -6.71
CA ALA A 49 0.09 -15.02 -5.63
C ALA A 49 1.02 -13.87 -5.16
N ALA A 50 1.29 -12.89 -6.03
CA ALA A 50 2.11 -11.72 -5.74
C ALA A 50 1.88 -10.59 -6.76
N PHE A 51 1.84 -9.34 -6.31
CA PHE A 51 1.72 -8.17 -7.20
C PHE A 51 3.07 -7.67 -7.70
N ALA A 52 4.12 -7.84 -6.91
CA ALA A 52 5.47 -7.41 -7.26
C ALA A 52 6.53 -8.14 -6.42
N CYS A 53 7.78 -7.91 -6.78
CA CYS A 53 8.96 -8.27 -6.02
C CYS A 53 9.78 -7.00 -5.76
N ILE A 54 10.28 -6.79 -4.55
CA ILE A 54 11.23 -5.74 -4.20
C ILE A 54 12.59 -6.42 -4.01
N ARG A 55 13.64 -5.88 -4.64
CA ARG A 55 15.01 -6.38 -4.50
C ARG A 55 15.93 -5.26 -4.05
N GLU A 56 16.76 -5.52 -3.06
CA GLU A 56 17.87 -4.66 -2.67
C GLU A 56 19.00 -4.85 -3.69
N GLU A 57 19.37 -3.76 -4.36
CA GLU A 57 20.50 -3.72 -5.29
C GLU A 57 21.44 -2.58 -4.88
N THR A 58 22.58 -2.46 -5.56
CA THR A 58 23.50 -1.35 -5.32
C THR A 58 22.80 -0.02 -5.59
N GLY A 59 22.61 0.78 -4.53
CA GLY A 59 21.97 2.09 -4.60
C GLY A 59 20.55 2.17 -4.04
N GLY A 60 19.97 1.06 -3.57
CA GLY A 60 18.68 1.06 -2.85
C GLY A 60 17.78 -0.11 -3.22
N TYR A 61 16.48 0.05 -2.94
CA TYR A 61 15.48 -0.95 -3.23
C TYR A 61 14.86 -0.71 -4.61
N PHE A 62 14.68 -1.77 -5.39
CA PHE A 62 14.04 -1.71 -6.71
C PHE A 62 12.76 -2.53 -6.70
N LEU A 63 11.70 -1.94 -7.24
CA LEU A 63 10.40 -2.58 -7.40
C LEU A 63 10.33 -3.23 -8.79
N TYR A 64 9.94 -4.50 -8.80
CA TYR A 64 9.71 -5.32 -9.98
C TYR A 64 8.24 -5.76 -9.98
N PRO A 65 7.33 -4.97 -10.59
CA PRO A 65 5.93 -5.34 -10.70
C PRO A 65 5.76 -6.64 -11.51
N SER A 66 4.89 -7.54 -11.04
CA SER A 66 4.54 -8.77 -11.76
C SER A 66 3.50 -8.54 -12.86
N LEU A 67 2.90 -7.34 -12.89
CA LEU A 67 1.84 -6.98 -13.83
C LEU A 67 2.42 -6.61 -15.21
N PRO A 68 1.85 -7.15 -16.31
CA PRO A 68 2.33 -6.83 -17.64
C PRO A 68 2.14 -5.35 -17.95
N GLY A 69 3.18 -4.72 -18.50
CA GLY A 69 3.16 -3.30 -18.88
C GLY A 69 3.67 -2.32 -17.82
N PHE A 70 3.95 -2.80 -16.60
CA PHE A 70 4.57 -1.97 -15.56
C PHE A 70 6.09 -2.17 -15.55
N PRO A 71 6.89 -1.11 -15.80
CA PRO A 71 8.34 -1.21 -15.77
C PRO A 71 8.85 -1.38 -14.34
N ARG A 72 10.14 -1.73 -14.21
CA ARG A 72 10.84 -1.64 -12.93
C ARG A 72 10.89 -0.18 -12.48
N SER A 73 10.70 0.06 -11.18
CA SER A 73 10.81 1.38 -10.55
C SER A 73 11.89 1.40 -9.47
N GLY A 74 12.46 2.58 -9.18
CA GLY A 74 13.51 2.78 -8.17
C GLY A 74 14.80 3.41 -8.73
N PRO A 75 15.86 3.55 -7.90
CA PRO A 75 15.96 3.05 -6.53
C PRO A 75 15.08 3.83 -5.54
N PHE A 76 14.58 3.13 -4.54
CA PHE A 76 13.90 3.66 -3.37
C PHE A 76 14.83 3.61 -2.16
N GLU A 77 14.67 4.57 -1.23
CA GLU A 77 15.46 4.62 0.00
C GLU A 77 15.02 3.54 0.99
N ALA A 78 13.74 3.16 1.00
CA ALA A 78 13.21 2.11 1.84
C ALA A 78 12.11 1.28 1.16
N ILE A 79 11.85 0.10 1.69
CA ILE A 79 10.76 -0.80 1.24
C ILE A 79 9.38 -0.11 1.26
N PRO A 80 9.01 0.69 2.29
CA PRO A 80 7.72 1.38 2.30
C PRO A 80 7.50 2.30 1.10
N ASP A 81 8.52 3.01 0.62
CA ASP A 81 8.40 3.89 -0.56
C ASP A 81 8.07 3.08 -1.83
N ALA A 82 8.71 1.91 -1.99
CA ALA A 82 8.41 1.00 -3.09
C ALA A 82 6.98 0.42 -3.00
N LEU A 83 6.44 0.24 -1.79
CA LEU A 83 5.05 -0.20 -1.58
C LEU A 83 4.04 0.90 -1.93
N ILE A 84 4.36 2.17 -1.63
CA ILE A 84 3.53 3.32 -1.99
C ILE A 84 3.39 3.40 -3.52
N GLU A 85 4.52 3.39 -4.24
CA GLU A 85 4.53 3.40 -5.71
C GLU A 85 3.69 2.24 -6.27
N LEU A 86 3.86 1.02 -5.75
CA LEU A 86 3.07 -0.13 -6.20
C LEU A 86 1.57 0.07 -5.98
N ALA A 87 1.17 0.62 -4.84
CA ALA A 87 -0.25 0.91 -4.55
C ALA A 87 -0.83 1.91 -5.55
N GLU A 88 -0.07 2.94 -5.92
CA GLU A 88 -0.47 3.93 -6.92
C GLU A 88 -0.60 3.32 -8.32
N LEU A 89 0.35 2.45 -8.70
CA LEU A 89 0.30 1.71 -9.97
C LEU A 89 -0.93 0.80 -10.04
N LEU A 90 -1.21 0.06 -8.97
CA LEU A 90 -2.39 -0.83 -8.89
C LEU A 90 -3.71 -0.05 -8.94
N THR A 91 -3.75 1.10 -8.29
CA THR A 91 -4.91 2.01 -8.34
C THR A 91 -5.11 2.55 -9.74
N SER A 92 -4.03 3.04 -10.38
CA SER A 92 -4.06 3.54 -11.76
C SER A 92 -4.43 2.47 -12.77
N ALA A 93 -4.06 1.21 -12.50
CA ALA A 93 -4.42 0.05 -13.32
C ALA A 93 -5.90 -0.38 -13.17
N GLY A 94 -6.63 0.18 -12.19
CA GLY A 94 -7.97 -0.29 -11.81
C GLY A 94 -7.98 -1.65 -11.11
N LEU A 95 -6.82 -2.13 -10.64
CA LEU A 95 -6.65 -3.43 -9.97
C LEU A 95 -6.86 -3.35 -8.45
N ALA A 96 -6.85 -2.15 -7.88
CA ALA A 96 -7.05 -1.93 -6.45
C ALA A 96 -8.50 -2.05 -5.96
N GLY A 97 -9.44 -2.45 -6.84
CA GLY A 97 -10.86 -2.59 -6.54
C GLY A 97 -11.62 -1.32 -6.85
N ASP A 98 -12.37 -1.32 -7.95
CA ASP A 98 -13.52 -0.42 -8.10
C ASP A 98 -14.56 -0.87 -7.04
N PRO A 99 -14.89 -0.06 -6.01
CA PRO A 99 -16.06 -0.39 -5.21
C PRO A 99 -17.26 -0.39 -6.15
N PRO A 100 -18.15 -1.41 -6.12
CA PRO A 100 -19.28 -1.44 -7.04
C PRO A 100 -20.08 -0.15 -6.89
N ARG A 101 -20.11 0.66 -7.95
CA ARG A 101 -21.02 1.80 -8.04
C ARG A 101 -22.45 1.25 -8.10
N SER A 102 -23.11 1.19 -6.94
CA SER A 102 -24.57 1.06 -6.81
C SER A 102 -25.20 2.43 -6.64
#